data_AF-A0A977MFZ1-F1
#
_entry.id   AF-A0A977MFZ1-F1
#
_cell.length_a   1.000
_cell.length_b   1.000
_cell.length_c   1.000
_cell.angle_alpha   90.00
_cell.angle_beta   90.00
_cell.angle_gamma   90.00
#
_symmetry.space_group_name_H-M   'P 1'
#
loop_
_entity.id
_entity.type
_entity.pdbx_description
1 polymer ?
#
loop_
_entity_poly.entity_id
_entity_poly.type
_entity_poly.pdbx_seq_one_letter_code
_entity_poly.pdbx_strand_id
1 'polypeptide(L)' 'GASTFSEAMRMGSEVYHHLKNIIKKKFGLDSTAVGDEGGFAPNILNNKDA' A
#
# COMPACT_ATOMS: atom_id res chain seq x y z
N GLY A 1 7.04 11.08 14.13
CA GLY A 1 6.74 9.66 14.39
C GLY A 1 5.61 9.56 15.37
N ALA A 2 4.96 8.40 15.47
CA ALA A 2 3.85 8.18 16.40
C ALA A 2 4.30 8.19 17.86
N SER A 3 3.44 8.69 18.76
CA SER A 3 3.72 8.76 20.20
C SER A 3 3.30 7.49 20.97
N THR A 4 2.50 6.62 20.36
CA THR A 4 2.06 5.34 20.93
C THR A 4 2.01 4.28 19.84
N PHE A 5 1.98 3.00 20.25
CA PHE A 5 1.79 1.89 19.31
C PHE A 5 0.46 2.00 18.55
N SER A 6 -0.62 2.39 19.22
CA SER A 6 -1.92 2.60 18.59
C SER A 6 -1.87 3.70 17.53
N GLU A 7 -1.19 4.81 17.81
CA GLU A 7 -0.97 5.87 16.82
C GLU A 7 -0.10 5.38 15.65
N ALA A 8 0.92 4.57 15.91
CA ALA A 8 1.76 3.98 14.86
C ALA A 8 0.94 3.07 13.92
N MET A 9 0.07 2.24 14.49
CA MET A 9 -0.82 1.36 13.73
C MET A 9 -1.85 2.15 12.92
N ARG A 10 -2.42 3.22 13.50
CA ARG A 10 -3.33 4.12 12.78
C ARG A 10 -2.63 4.75 11.57
N MET A 11 -1.45 5.33 11.79
CA MET A 11 -0.64 5.93 10.72
C MET A 11 -0.29 4.91 9.63
N GLY A 12 0.10 3.68 10.00
CA GLY A 12 0.38 2.61 9.04
C GLY A 12 -0.84 2.22 8.20
N SER A 13 -2.01 2.10 8.83
CA SER A 13 -3.27 1.79 8.13
C SER A 13 -3.69 2.91 7.16
N GLU A 14 -3.55 4.17 7.57
CA GLU A 14 -3.84 5.33 6.72
C GLU A 14 -2.93 5.36 5.49
N VAL A 15 -1.62 5.13 5.68
CA VAL A 15 -0.66 5.04 4.58
C VAL A 15 -0.99 3.88 3.64
N TYR A 16 -1.33 2.70 4.17
CA TYR A 16 -1.70 1.53 3.37
C TYR A 16 -2.94 1.81 2.50
N HIS A 17 -4.00 2.39 3.06
CA HIS A 17 -5.19 2.75 2.29
C HIS A 17 -4.93 3.85 1.25
N HIS A 18 -4.08 4.82 1.59
CA HIS A 18 -3.68 5.84 0.63
C HIS A 18 -2.89 5.24 -0.54
N LEU A 19 -1.94 4.34 -0.24
CA LEU A 19 -1.16 3.60 -1.23
C LEU A 19 -2.06 2.79 -2.16
N LYS A 20 -3.10 2.13 -1.62
CA LYS A 20 -4.10 1.41 -2.43
C LYS A 20 -4.70 2.30 -3.53
N ASN A 21 -5.08 3.53 -3.17
CA ASN A 21 -5.70 4.46 -4.11
C ASN A 21 -4.71 4.92 -5.19
N ILE A 22 -3.45 5.15 -4.81
CA ILE A 22 -2.38 5.50 -5.77
C ILE A 22 -2.14 4.35 -6.74
N ILE A 23 -1.95 3.13 -6.24
CA ILE A 23 -1.70 1.94 -7.05
C ILE A 23 -2.87 1.70 -8.00
N LYS A 24 -4.11 1.76 -7.50
CA LYS A 24 -5.32 1.64 -8.32
C LYS A 24 -5.36 2.68 -9.44
N LYS A 25 -4.99 3.92 -9.15
CA LYS A 25 -4.98 5.02 -10.12
C LYS A 25 -3.88 4.85 -11.18
N LYS A 26 -2.71 4.35 -10.79
CA LYS A 26 -1.52 4.23 -11.66
C LYS A 26 -1.54 2.95 -12.51
N PHE A 27 -2.02 1.84 -11.96
CA PHE A 27 -1.90 0.50 -12.56
C PHE A 27 -3.24 -0.23 -12.75
N GLY A 28 -4.37 0.43 -12.46
CA GLY A 28 -5.72 -0.13 -12.63
C GLY A 28 -6.24 -0.90 -11.41
N LEU A 29 -7.52 -1.30 -11.49
CA LEU A 29 -8.27 -1.90 -10.38
C LEU A 29 -7.64 -3.20 -9.86
N ASP A 30 -7.16 -4.03 -10.78
CA ASP A 30 -6.63 -5.38 -10.49
C ASP A 30 -5.27 -5.34 -9.77
N SER A 31 -4.58 -4.20 -9.82
CA SER A 31 -3.26 -4.00 -9.21
C SER A 31 -3.31 -3.80 -7.68
N THR A 32 -4.49 -3.90 -7.06
CA THR A 32 -4.68 -3.80 -5.60
C THR A 32 -4.96 -5.14 -4.92
N ALA A 33 -4.75 -6.26 -5.62
CA ALA A 33 -4.69 -7.58 -5.00
C ALA A 33 -3.56 -7.65 -3.96
N VAL A 34 -3.73 -8.51 -2.95
CA VAL A 34 -2.78 -8.67 -1.85
C VAL A 34 -1.97 -9.95 -2.00
N GLY A 35 -0.68 -9.89 -1.68
CA GLY A 35 0.19 -11.06 -1.56
C GLY A 35 0.08 -11.75 -0.20
N ASP A 36 0.94 -12.74 0.05
CA ASP A 36 0.88 -13.61 1.23
C ASP A 36 1.01 -12.88 2.57
N GLU A 37 1.72 -11.74 2.60
CA GLU A 37 1.89 -10.90 3.78
C GLU A 37 0.96 -9.66 3.79
N GLY A 38 0.00 -9.60 2.87
CA GLY A 38 -1.01 -8.51 2.83
C GLY A 38 -0.58 -7.24 2.08
N GLY A 39 0.65 -7.17 1.56
CA GLY A 39 1.10 -6.07 0.70
C GLY A 39 0.41 -6.08 -0.67
N PHE A 40 0.27 -4.92 -1.32
CA PHE A 40 -0.29 -4.86 -2.67
C PHE A 40 0.68 -5.45 -3.71
N ALA A 41 0.13 -6.13 -4.72
CA ALA A 41 0.88 -6.78 -5.79
C ALA A 41 0.56 -6.14 -7.16
N PRO A 42 0.98 -4.89 -7.42
CA PRO A 42 0.87 -4.30 -8.75
C PRO A 42 1.82 -5.01 -9.73
N ASN A 43 1.42 -5.12 -11.00
CA ASN A 43 2.29 -5.68 -12.05
C ASN A 43 3.37 -4.67 -12.46
N ILE A 44 4.42 -4.56 -11.66
CA ILE A 44 5.58 -3.70 -11.90
C ILE A 44 6.80 -4.53 -12.31
N LEU A 45 7.49 -4.10 -13.36
CA LEU A 45 8.67 -4.78 -13.90
C LEU A 45 9.98 -4.24 -13.32
N ASN A 46 9.95 -3.08 -12.65
CA ASN A 46 11.11 -2.41 -12.09
C ASN A 46 10.79 -1.87 -10.70
N ASN A 47 11.68 -2.08 -9.74
CA ASN A 47 11.51 -1.62 -8.36
C ASN A 47 11.40 -0.09 -8.25
N LYS A 48 11.92 0.68 -9.21
CA LYS A 48 11.76 2.15 -9.23
C LYS A 48 10.33 2.60 -9.51
N ASP A 49 9.50 1.72 -10.05
CA ASP A 49 8.11 2.01 -10.38
C ASP A 49 7.13 1.65 -9.25
N ALA A 50 7.62 0.94 -8.22
CA ALA A 50 6.97 0.70 -6.93
C ALA A 50 6.91 2.00 -6.11
#